data_AF-A0A1L0BE97-F1
#
_entry.id   AF-A0A1L0BE97-F1
#
_cell.length_a   1.000
_cell.length_b   1.000
_cell.length_c   1.000
_cell.angle_alpha   90.00
_cell.angle_beta   90.00
_cell.angle_gamma   90.00
#
_symmetry.space_group_name_H-M   'P 1'
#
loop_
_entity.id
_entity.type
_entity.pdbx_description
1 polymer ?
#
loop_
_entity_poly.entity_id
_entity_poly.type
_entity_poly.pdbx_seq_one_letter_code
_entity_poly.pdbx_strand_id
1 'polypeptide(L)'
;MQDLPPIGGYEPVQWKRNLPSRGFRPSIYFWGISGIIAFGFYRFYQGVDEQRELSREKQWARFYLEPLLRAEEDRHLARRYFSELKRQDLVAESMSPETRAKFEEPIYNDKSKLRLPRFTAGVDPSER
;
A
#
# COMPACT_ATOMS: atom_id res chain seq x y z
N MET A 1 -55.06 -65.68 -31.46
CA MET A 1 -53.81 -66.10 -30.81
C MET A 1 -53.62 -65.22 -29.59
N GLN A 2 -53.27 -65.79 -28.44
CA GLN A 2 -53.08 -65.07 -27.18
C GLN A 2 -51.59 -65.00 -26.87
N ASP A 3 -51.08 -63.83 -26.47
CA ASP A 3 -49.68 -63.67 -26.07
C ASP A 3 -49.45 -64.26 -24.67
N LEU A 4 -48.48 -65.18 -24.60
CA LEU A 4 -48.11 -65.92 -23.40
C LEU A 4 -46.63 -65.67 -23.09
N PRO A 5 -46.23 -65.69 -21.80
CA PRO A 5 -44.83 -65.54 -21.43
C PRO A 5 -44.01 -66.74 -21.95
N PRO A 6 -42.70 -66.56 -22.18
CA PRO A 6 -41.83 -67.65 -22.59
C PRO A 6 -41.77 -68.73 -21.50
N ILE A 7 -41.66 -70.01 -21.91
CA ILE A 7 -41.67 -71.19 -21.02
C ILE A 7 -40.58 -71.11 -19.92
N GLY A 8 -39.49 -70.36 -20.17
CA GLY A 8 -38.39 -70.12 -19.21
C GLY A 8 -38.45 -68.80 -18.43
N GLY A 9 -39.50 -67.98 -18.61
CA GLY A 9 -39.61 -66.65 -18.00
C GLY A 9 -38.71 -65.59 -18.64
N TYR A 10 -38.77 -64.36 -18.11
CA TYR A 10 -37.91 -63.24 -18.51
C TYR A 10 -36.64 -63.18 -17.67
N GLU A 11 -35.58 -62.59 -18.24
CA GLU A 11 -34.35 -62.33 -17.49
C GLU A 11 -34.58 -61.41 -16.28
N PRO A 12 -33.81 -61.58 -15.20
CA PRO A 12 -33.95 -60.77 -14.01
C PRO A 12 -33.55 -59.31 -14.29
N VAL A 13 -34.52 -58.40 -14.16
CA VAL A 13 -34.28 -56.96 -14.27
C VAL A 13 -33.72 -56.43 -12.97
N GLN A 14 -32.61 -55.68 -13.05
CA GLN A 14 -32.06 -54.99 -11.89
C GLN A 14 -32.94 -53.80 -11.48
N TRP A 15 -33.75 -53.98 -10.44
CA TRP A 15 -34.62 -52.95 -9.88
C TRP A 15 -34.00 -52.17 -8.71
N LYS A 16 -32.85 -52.64 -8.18
CA LYS A 16 -32.16 -52.04 -7.04
C LYS A 16 -31.17 -50.96 -7.48
N ARG A 17 -31.01 -49.94 -6.63
CA ARG A 17 -30.03 -48.85 -6.83
C ARG A 17 -28.61 -49.40 -6.93
N ASN A 18 -27.89 -49.05 -8.00
CA ASN A 18 -26.49 -49.39 -8.21
C ASN A 18 -25.60 -48.15 -8.09
N LEU A 19 -25.38 -47.68 -6.86
CA LEU A 19 -24.48 -46.54 -6.60
C LEU A 19 -23.24 -47.04 -5.83
N PRO A 20 -22.15 -47.39 -6.54
CA PRO A 20 -20.90 -47.75 -5.88
C PRO A 20 -20.26 -46.52 -5.24
N SER A 21 -19.85 -46.63 -3.97
CA SER A 21 -19.01 -45.64 -3.31
C SER A 21 -17.60 -45.69 -3.91
N ARG A 22 -17.28 -44.68 -4.73
CA ARG A 22 -15.96 -44.54 -5.36
C ARG A 22 -15.13 -43.46 -4.66
N GLY A 23 -13.81 -43.59 -4.73
CA GLY A 23 -12.86 -42.62 -4.18
C GLY A 23 -11.99 -43.19 -3.07
N PHE A 24 -11.05 -42.38 -2.59
CA PHE A 24 -10.19 -42.73 -1.47
C PHE A 24 -10.88 -42.50 -0.13
N ARG A 25 -10.34 -43.08 0.93
CA ARG A 25 -10.82 -42.81 2.29
C ARG A 25 -10.61 -41.32 2.62
N PRO A 26 -11.53 -40.66 3.36
CA PRO A 26 -11.42 -39.23 3.67
C PRO A 26 -10.08 -38.81 4.29
N SER A 27 -9.47 -39.69 5.08
CA SER A 27 -8.16 -39.46 5.70
C SER A 27 -7.04 -39.25 4.67
N ILE A 28 -7.10 -39.90 3.51
CA ILE A 28 -6.10 -39.76 2.45
C ILE A 28 -6.17 -38.34 1.86
N TYR A 29 -7.38 -37.83 1.62
CA TYR A 29 -7.56 -36.46 1.16
C TYR A 29 -7.10 -35.44 2.19
N PHE A 30 -7.42 -35.66 3.47
CA PHE A 30 -6.98 -34.77 4.54
C PHE A 30 -5.46 -34.64 4.55
N TRP A 31 -4.73 -35.75 4.62
CA TRP A 31 -3.27 -35.71 4.65
C TRP A 31 -2.66 -35.23 3.33
N GLY A 32 -3.25 -35.56 2.19
CA GLY A 32 -2.80 -35.07 0.89
C GLY A 32 -2.89 -33.55 0.78
N ILE A 33 -4.04 -32.98 1.17
CA ILE A 33 -4.25 -31.53 1.16
C ILE A 33 -3.34 -30.84 2.19
N SER A 34 -3.25 -31.37 3.41
CA SER A 34 -2.36 -30.83 4.43
C SER A 34 -0.90 -30.84 4.00
N GLY A 35 -0.44 -31.89 3.30
CA GLY A 35 0.91 -31.96 2.74
C GLY A 35 1.17 -30.89 1.69
N ILE A 36 0.23 -30.68 0.76
CA ILE A 36 0.34 -29.63 -0.27
C ILE A 36 0.39 -28.25 0.39
N ILE A 37 -0.46 -27.99 1.38
CA ILE A 37 -0.48 -26.71 2.10
C ILE A 37 0.84 -26.48 2.83
N ALA A 38 1.34 -27.48 3.57
CA ALA A 38 2.60 -27.37 4.30
C ALA A 38 3.78 -27.08 3.36
N PHE A 39 3.83 -27.74 2.20
CA PHE A 39 4.84 -27.45 1.18
C PHE A 39 4.71 -26.05 0.60
N GLY A 40 3.47 -25.59 0.34
CA GLY A 40 3.19 -24.22 -0.09
C GLY A 40 3.72 -23.18 0.89
N PHE A 41 3.46 -23.35 2.18
CA PHE A 41 3.99 -22.47 3.23
C PHE A 41 5.51 -22.49 3.30
N TYR A 42 6.15 -23.67 3.19
CA TYR A 42 7.60 -23.76 3.16
C TYR A 42 8.22 -22.92 2.04
N ARG A 43 7.69 -23.00 0.81
CA ARG A 43 8.15 -22.21 -0.33
C ARG A 43 7.84 -20.72 -0.17
N PHE A 44 6.68 -20.39 0.39
CA PHE A 44 6.30 -19.01 0.68
C PHE A 44 7.27 -18.34 1.66
N TYR A 45 7.63 -19.00 2.76
CA TYR A 45 8.55 -18.44 3.75
C TYR A 45 9.93 -18.11 3.16
N GLN A 46 10.44 -18.95 2.26
CA GLN A 46 11.68 -18.66 1.55
C GLN A 46 11.60 -17.35 0.75
N GLY A 47 10.48 -17.12 0.05
CA GLY A 47 10.26 -15.86 -0.69
C GLY A 47 10.07 -14.65 0.22
N VAL A 48 9.44 -14.83 1.38
CA VAL A 48 9.29 -13.74 2.38
C VAL A 48 10.64 -13.31 2.92
N ASP A 49 11.54 -14.25 3.20
CA ASP A 49 12.88 -13.92 3.70
C ASP A 49 13.70 -13.19 2.64
N GLU A 50 13.62 -13.59 1.37
CA GLU A 50 14.22 -12.85 0.26
C GLU A 50 13.65 -11.42 0.15
N GLN A 51 12.33 -11.24 0.22
CA GLN A 51 11.70 -9.92 0.18
C GLN A 51 12.11 -9.02 1.36
N ARG A 52 12.34 -9.60 2.54
CA ARG A 52 12.83 -8.88 3.71
C ARG A 52 14.23 -8.35 3.47
N GLU A 53 15.12 -9.16 2.90
CA GLU A 53 16.47 -8.73 2.58
C GLU A 53 16.49 -7.66 1.48
N LEU A 54 15.69 -7.80 0.42
CA LEU A 54 15.53 -6.73 -0.59
C LEU A 54 14.96 -5.43 -0.01
N SER A 55 14.01 -5.53 0.92
CA SER A 55 13.44 -4.36 1.60
C SER A 55 14.46 -3.71 2.52
N ARG A 56 15.30 -4.51 3.18
CA ARG A 56 16.42 -4.04 4.01
C ARG A 56 17.43 -3.29 3.15
N GLU A 57 17.84 -3.87 2.01
CA GLU A 57 18.74 -3.22 1.05
C GLU A 57 18.18 -1.87 0.59
N LYS A 58 16.91 -1.83 0.18
CA LYS A 58 16.23 -0.59 -0.22
C LYS A 58 16.22 0.46 0.89
N GLN A 59 15.97 0.06 2.13
CA GLN A 59 15.99 0.98 3.28
C GLN A 59 17.39 1.54 3.54
N TRP A 60 18.42 0.69 3.50
CA TRP A 60 19.80 1.15 3.63
C TRP A 60 20.18 2.12 2.51
N ALA A 61 19.86 1.80 1.26
CA ALA A 61 20.08 2.70 0.12
C ALA A 61 19.43 4.08 0.36
N ARG A 62 18.21 4.10 0.93
CA ARG A 62 17.56 5.35 1.32
C ARG A 62 18.30 6.07 2.44
N PHE A 63 18.67 5.40 3.52
CA PHE A 63 19.38 6.04 4.65
C PHE A 63 20.70 6.68 4.22
N TYR A 64 21.42 6.09 3.25
CA TYR A 64 22.64 6.69 2.71
C TYR A 64 22.40 7.94 1.87
N LEU A 65 21.27 8.03 1.16
CA LEU A 65 20.93 9.17 0.30
C LEU A 65 20.17 10.28 1.04
N GLU A 66 19.42 9.92 2.08
CA GLU A 66 18.58 10.82 2.88
C GLU A 66 19.33 12.07 3.39
N PRO A 67 20.52 12.01 4.01
CA PRO A 67 21.19 13.21 4.50
C PRO A 67 21.55 14.19 3.38
N LEU A 68 21.90 13.69 2.19
CA LEU A 68 22.19 14.54 1.03
C LEU A 68 20.92 15.25 0.56
N LEU A 69 19.84 14.49 0.34
CA LEU A 69 18.57 15.04 -0.13
C LEU A 69 17.98 16.02 0.90
N ARG A 70 18.12 15.72 2.19
CA ARG A 70 17.66 16.59 3.26
C ARG A 70 18.44 17.90 3.30
N ALA A 71 19.76 17.84 3.15
CA ALA A 71 20.59 19.04 3.07
C ALA A 71 20.26 19.90 1.85
N GLU A 72 19.96 19.28 0.69
CA GLU A 72 19.49 20.01 -0.50
C GLU A 72 18.13 20.68 -0.25
N GLU A 73 17.18 19.97 0.33
CA GLU A 73 15.87 20.50 0.71
C GLU A 73 15.99 21.68 1.68
N ASP A 74 16.80 21.54 2.74
CA ASP A 74 17.02 22.59 3.73
C ASP A 74 17.64 23.85 3.10
N ARG A 75 18.58 23.71 2.14
CA ARG A 75 19.12 24.85 1.36
C ARG A 75 18.05 25.52 0.50
N HIS A 76 17.19 24.74 -0.17
CA HIS A 76 16.11 25.28 -0.98
C HIS A 76 15.05 26.00 -0.14
N LEU A 77 14.69 25.43 1.01
CA LEU A 77 13.77 26.05 1.96
C LEU A 77 14.34 27.35 2.51
N ALA A 78 15.60 27.37 2.96
CA ALA A 78 16.25 28.57 3.43
C ALA A 78 16.26 29.67 2.35
N ARG A 79 16.60 29.32 1.10
CA ARG A 79 16.58 30.27 -0.03
C ARG A 79 15.21 30.91 -0.21
N ARG A 80 14.14 30.10 -0.25
CA ARG A 80 12.77 30.59 -0.41
C ARG A 80 12.31 31.43 0.77
N TYR A 81 12.66 31.02 1.98
CA TYR A 81 12.32 31.75 3.19
C TYR A 81 12.94 33.15 3.20
N PHE A 82 14.25 33.25 2.94
CA PHE A 82 14.93 34.54 2.91
C PHE A 82 14.50 35.42 1.72
N SER A 83 14.14 34.83 0.57
CA SER A 83 13.56 35.62 -0.54
C SER A 83 12.18 36.16 -0.20
N GLU A 84 11.35 35.36 0.48
CA GLU A 84 10.02 35.81 0.92
C GLU A 84 10.11 36.91 1.96
N LEU A 85 11.02 36.81 2.95
CA LEU A 85 11.24 37.89 3.92
C LEU A 85 11.58 39.21 3.21
N LYS A 86 12.54 39.18 2.27
CA LYS A 86 12.89 40.38 1.48
C LYS A 86 11.71 40.92 0.67
N ARG A 87 10.89 40.03 0.10
CA ARG A 87 9.69 40.42 -0.64
C ARG A 87 8.65 41.06 0.28
N GLN A 88 8.47 40.52 1.48
CA GLN A 88 7.57 41.06 2.50
C GLN A 88 8.02 42.47 2.93
N ASP A 89 9.33 42.69 3.13
CA ASP A 89 9.89 44.00 3.45
C ASP A 89 9.57 45.04 2.36
N LEU A 90 9.82 44.71 1.09
CA LEU A 90 9.50 45.58 -0.06
C LEU A 90 8.00 45.88 -0.17
N VAL A 91 7.15 44.88 0.08
CA VAL A 91 5.70 45.07 0.05
C VAL A 91 5.25 45.97 1.21
N ALA A 92 5.83 45.82 2.40
CA ALA A 92 5.49 46.63 3.57
C ALA A 92 5.82 48.12 3.37
N GLU A 93 6.84 48.46 2.59
CA GLU A 93 7.17 49.85 2.23
C GLU A 93 6.04 50.53 1.42
N SER A 94 5.30 49.76 0.62
CA SER A 94 4.21 50.29 -0.23
C SER A 94 2.85 50.39 0.47
N MET A 95 2.73 49.89 1.70
CA MET A 95 1.47 49.76 2.43
C MET A 95 1.13 51.00 3.29
N SER A 96 -0.16 51.19 3.58
CA SER A 96 -0.59 52.19 4.56
C SER A 96 -0.15 51.81 5.99
N PRO A 97 0.06 52.78 6.90
CA PRO A 97 0.57 52.50 8.25
C PRO A 97 -0.27 51.48 9.04
N GLU A 98 -1.60 51.55 8.95
CA GLU A 98 -2.50 50.63 9.64
C GLU A 98 -2.41 49.19 9.09
N THR A 99 -2.26 49.05 7.78
CA THR A 99 -2.17 47.74 7.12
C THR A 99 -0.84 47.08 7.42
N ARG A 100 0.23 47.88 7.42
CA ARG A 100 1.57 47.44 7.77
C ARG A 100 1.64 46.90 9.20
N ALA A 101 1.02 47.59 10.16
CA ALA A 101 1.01 47.15 11.56
C ALA A 101 0.36 45.76 11.74
N LYS A 102 -0.71 45.46 11.00
CA LYS A 102 -1.34 44.12 10.99
C LYS A 102 -0.49 43.08 10.26
N PHE A 103 0.22 43.50 9.20
CA PHE A 103 1.04 42.61 8.38
C PHE A 103 2.30 42.11 9.12
N GLU A 104 2.92 42.96 9.93
CA GLU A 104 4.11 42.61 10.73
C GLU A 104 3.76 41.83 12.02
N GLU A 105 2.47 41.65 12.33
CA GLU A 105 2.03 40.91 13.52
C GLU A 105 2.46 39.44 13.45
N PRO A 106 3.20 38.91 14.46
CA PRO A 106 3.61 37.53 14.45
C PRO A 106 2.41 36.61 14.68
N ILE A 107 2.19 35.67 13.75
CA ILE A 107 1.12 34.66 13.87
C ILE A 107 1.33 33.77 15.09
N TYR A 108 2.58 33.46 15.42
CA TYR A 108 2.94 32.61 16.55
C TYR A 108 3.70 33.42 17.61
N ASN A 109 3.20 33.36 18.84
CA ASN A 109 3.80 34.07 19.98
C ASN A 109 5.04 33.37 20.57
N ASP A 110 5.22 32.09 20.27
CA ASP A 110 6.38 31.31 20.72
C ASP A 110 7.60 31.61 19.84
N LYS A 111 8.60 32.29 20.41
CA LYS A 111 9.86 32.68 19.75
C LYS A 111 10.98 31.64 19.91
N SER A 112 10.75 30.55 20.65
CA SER A 112 11.78 29.54 20.89
C SER A 112 12.11 28.69 19.66
N LYS A 113 11.21 28.65 18.67
CA LYS A 113 11.31 27.79 17.48
C LYS A 113 11.22 28.61 16.20
N LEU A 114 12.14 28.36 15.29
CA LEU A 114 12.02 28.82 13.91
C LEU A 114 10.99 27.94 13.19
N ARG A 115 9.97 28.57 12.60
CA ARG A 115 8.96 27.87 11.79
C ARG A 115 9.14 28.27 10.33
N LEU A 116 9.62 27.33 9.53
CA LEU A 116 9.70 27.52 8.08
C LEU A 116 8.29 27.49 7.48
N PRO A 117 8.00 28.34 6.48
CA PRO A 117 6.70 28.37 5.84
C PRO A 117 6.46 27.06 5.08
N ARG A 118 5.31 26.42 5.33
CA ARG A 118 4.87 25.24 4.58
C ARG A 118 4.37 25.60 3.18
N PHE A 119 3.84 26.81 3.04
CA PHE A 119 3.33 27.39 1.81
C PHE A 119 4.00 28.73 1.59
N THR A 120 4.51 28.98 0.38
CA THR A 120 5.07 30.27 -0.03
C THR A 120 4.09 30.93 -0.99
N ALA A 121 3.95 32.25 -0.92
CA ALA A 121 3.18 32.98 -1.91
C ALA A 121 3.81 32.78 -3.30
N GLY A 122 3.02 32.33 -4.26
CA GLY A 122 3.44 32.04 -5.62
C GLY A 122 2.22 31.81 -6.50
N VAL A 123 2.45 31.76 -7.81
CA VAL A 123 1.41 31.39 -8.79
C VAL A 123 0.85 30.01 -8.43
N ASP A 124 -0.47 29.84 -8.48
CA ASP A 124 -1.11 28.56 -8.20
C ASP A 124 -0.49 27.49 -9.12
N PRO A 125 -0.20 26.27 -8.63
CA PRO A 125 0.38 25.22 -9.47
C PRO A 125 -0.42 24.94 -10.76
N SER A 126 -1.72 25.25 -10.80
CA SER A 126 -2.55 25.14 -12.01
C SER A 126 -2.36 26.28 -13.03
N GLU A 127 -1.80 27.41 -12.61
CA GLU A 127 -1.54 28.59 -13.44
C GLU A 127 -0.08 28.65 -13.95
N ARG A 128 0.71 27.60 -13.71
CA ARG A 128 2.13 27.47 -14.07
C ARG A 128 2.40 26.65 -15.32
#